data_AF-A0A8I2G0D8-F1
#
_entry.id   AF-A0A8I2G0D8-F1
#
_cell.length_a   1.000
_cell.length_b   1.000
_cell.length_c   1.000
_cell.angle_alpha   90.00
_cell.angle_beta   90.00
_cell.angle_gamma   90.00
#
_symmetry.space_group_name_H-M   'P 1'
#
loop_
_entity.id
_entity.type
_entity.pdbx_description
1 polymer ?
#
loop_
_entity_poly.entity_id
_entity_poly.type
_entity_poly.pdbx_seq_one_letter_code
_entity_poly.pdbx_strand_id
1 'polypeptide(L)'
;MITVVIDKLEHLRRYKSWRYDLYHFGIEVLLERYVLFLEKNRLRGDVMAESRGGKEDMRLKKSFRNLYDSGTQCIEQNRFARVLTSKAIKTKLKPYNIAGLQLADLLAHPSRREILLENGMIKDTRKHIFAEKIVEIIQNKYNQQNGRKYGFGKNLLP
;
A
#
# COMPACT_ATOMS: atom_id res chain seq x y z
N MET A 1 -0.70 -8.61 -5.67
CA MET A 1 -1.46 -7.48 -5.09
C MET A 1 -1.06 -7.32 -3.63
N ILE A 2 -0.90 -6.07 -3.19
CA ILE A 2 -0.57 -5.72 -1.80
C ILE A 2 -1.58 -4.66 -1.38
N THR A 3 -2.20 -4.83 -0.23
CA THR A 3 -3.14 -3.90 0.39
C THR A 3 -2.71 -3.65 1.81
N VAL A 4 -2.72 -2.37 2.19
CA VAL A 4 -2.46 -1.89 3.54
C VAL A 4 -3.69 -1.14 4.01
N VAL A 5 -4.22 -1.55 5.16
CA VAL A 5 -5.33 -0.90 5.86
C VAL A 5 -4.80 -0.40 7.18
N ILE A 6 -5.06 0.86 7.51
CA ILE A 6 -4.66 1.47 8.78
C ILE A 6 -5.93 1.78 9.57
N ASP A 7 -6.01 1.30 10.81
CA ASP A 7 -7.01 1.78 11.76
C ASP A 7 -6.59 3.16 12.27
N LYS A 8 -7.11 4.21 11.65
CA LYS A 8 -6.76 5.58 12.03
C LYS A 8 -6.98 5.89 13.52
N LEU A 9 -7.98 5.30 14.16
CA LEU A 9 -8.27 5.58 15.57
C LEU A 9 -7.23 4.95 16.48
N GLU A 10 -6.93 3.67 16.24
CA GLU A 10 -5.91 2.96 17.01
C GLU A 10 -4.52 3.57 16.78
N HIS A 11 -4.25 4.06 15.58
CA HIS A 11 -2.97 4.64 15.21
C HIS A 11 -2.68 5.87 16.05
N LEU A 12 -3.68 6.77 16.14
CA LEU A 12 -3.60 7.99 16.93
C LEU A 12 -3.49 7.70 18.44
N ARG A 13 -4.08 6.60 18.92
CA ARG A 13 -3.96 6.17 20.32
C ARG A 13 -2.55 5.66 20.64
N ARG A 14 -1.97 4.84 19.75
CA ARG A 14 -0.64 4.25 19.95
C ARG A 14 0.49 5.23 19.69
N TYR A 15 0.37 6.06 18.66
CA TYR A 15 1.43 6.93 18.18
C TYR A 15 1.04 8.40 18.38
N LYS A 16 1.52 9.00 19.47
CA LYS A 16 1.30 10.43 19.78
C LYS A 16 2.25 11.40 19.05
N SER A 17 3.24 10.89 18.32
CA SER A 17 4.31 11.73 17.73
C SER A 17 4.18 11.91 16.21
N TRP A 18 4.58 13.09 15.72
CA TRP A 18 4.51 13.51 14.31
C TRP A 18 5.35 12.64 13.35
N ARG A 19 6.28 11.83 13.87
CA ARG A 19 7.05 10.82 13.11
C ARG A 19 6.17 9.71 12.54
N TYR A 20 4.92 9.61 12.99
CA TYR A 20 3.90 8.66 12.52
C TYR A 20 2.71 9.38 11.88
N ASP A 21 2.97 10.28 10.92
CA ASP A 21 1.89 10.68 10.00
C ASP A 21 1.40 9.42 9.26
N LEU A 22 0.09 9.18 9.26
CA LEU A 22 -0.57 8.06 8.58
C LEU A 22 -0.11 7.90 7.13
N TYR A 23 0.17 9.02 6.44
CA TYR A 23 0.68 9.00 5.07
C TYR A 23 2.09 8.41 4.99
N HIS A 24 2.99 8.82 5.88
CA HIS A 24 4.36 8.31 5.96
C HIS A 24 4.36 6.82 6.32
N PHE A 25 3.56 6.45 7.31
CA PHE A 25 3.44 5.07 7.76
C PHE A 25 2.85 4.14 6.69
N GLY A 26 1.80 4.59 6.00
CA GLY A 26 1.17 3.80 4.93
C GLY A 26 2.09 3.56 3.73
N ILE A 27 2.82 4.59 3.27
CA ILE A 27 3.76 4.42 2.16
C ILE A 27 4.97 3.57 2.55
N GLU A 28 5.48 3.71 3.78
CA GLU A 28 6.56 2.88 4.30
C GLU A 28 6.22 1.40 4.19
N VAL A 29 5.11 0.97 4.79
CA VAL A 29 4.71 -0.44 4.76
C VAL A 29 4.39 -0.92 3.35
N LEU A 30 3.74 -0.09 2.51
CA LEU A 30 3.48 -0.46 1.11
C LEU A 30 4.79 -0.70 0.34
N LEU A 31 5.78 0.17 0.53
CA LEU A 31 7.08 0.06 -0.15
C LEU A 31 7.89 -1.11 0.36
N GLU A 32 7.93 -1.36 1.67
CA GLU A 32 8.61 -2.54 2.23
C GLU A 32 8.07 -3.83 1.62
N ARG A 33 6.74 -3.98 1.59
CA ARG A 33 6.09 -5.16 1.00
C ARG A 33 6.35 -5.26 -0.50
N TYR A 34 6.41 -4.13 -1.21
CA TYR A 34 6.70 -4.09 -2.64
C TYR A 34 8.15 -4.46 -2.96
N VAL A 35 9.12 -3.93 -2.22
CA VAL A 35 10.55 -4.28 -2.37
C VAL A 35 10.77 -5.77 -2.13
N LEU A 36 10.22 -6.30 -1.03
CA LEU A 36 10.28 -7.73 -0.73
C LEU A 36 9.64 -8.59 -1.83
N PHE A 37 8.51 -8.14 -2.39
CA PHE A 37 7.87 -8.80 -3.52
C PHE A 37 8.76 -8.82 -4.76
N LEU A 38 9.37 -7.69 -5.12
CA LEU A 38 10.27 -7.61 -6.28
C LEU A 38 11.50 -8.50 -6.11
N GLU A 39 12.16 -8.46 -4.95
CA GLU A 39 13.34 -9.27 -4.67
C GLU A 39 13.04 -10.77 -4.74
N LYS A 40 11.96 -11.21 -4.08
CA LYS A 40 11.53 -12.62 -4.09
C LYS A 40 11.33 -13.15 -5.51
N ASN A 41 10.80 -12.31 -6.40
CA ASN A 41 10.49 -12.69 -7.77
C ASN A 41 11.61 -12.33 -8.77
N ARG A 42 12.74 -11.80 -8.29
CA ARG A 42 13.86 -11.32 -9.13
C ARG A 42 13.43 -10.30 -10.19
N LEU A 43 12.52 -9.41 -9.81
CA LEU A 43 11.97 -8.37 -10.67
C LEU A 43 12.52 -7.00 -10.30
N ARG A 44 12.37 -6.04 -11.22
CA ARG A 44 12.54 -4.61 -10.96
C ARG A 44 11.23 -3.89 -11.25
N GLY A 45 11.00 -2.75 -10.59
CA GLY A 45 9.76 -2.02 -10.71
C GLY A 45 9.86 -0.55 -10.34
N ASP A 46 8.79 0.19 -10.61
CA ASP A 46 8.70 1.62 -10.35
C ASP A 46 7.44 1.94 -9.55
N VAL A 47 7.40 3.13 -8.93
CA VAL A 47 6.30 3.55 -8.07
C VAL A 47 5.60 4.77 -8.65
N MET A 48 4.28 4.66 -8.77
CA MET A 48 3.41 5.72 -9.24
C MET A 48 2.24 5.89 -8.29
N ALA A 49 1.84 7.15 -8.06
CA ALA A 49 0.66 7.52 -7.31
C ALA A 49 -0.19 8.52 -8.08
N GLU A 50 -1.48 8.53 -7.78
CA GLU A 50 -2.36 9.61 -8.21
C GLU A 50 -2.04 10.88 -7.41
N SER A 51 -1.90 12.00 -8.13
CA SER A 51 -1.62 13.30 -7.56
C SER A 51 -2.85 13.84 -6.82
N ARG A 52 -2.63 14.39 -5.63
CA ARG A 52 -3.61 15.16 -4.86
C ARG A 52 -3.33 16.67 -4.90
N GLY A 53 -2.21 17.06 -5.52
CA GLY A 53 -1.79 18.44 -5.67
C GLY A 53 -1.13 19.03 -4.42
N GLY A 54 -0.61 20.25 -4.56
CA GLY A 54 -0.19 21.09 -3.44
C GLY A 54 0.82 20.45 -2.48
N LYS A 55 0.48 20.48 -1.18
CA LYS A 55 1.37 20.07 -0.07
C LYS A 55 1.44 18.55 0.06
N GLU A 56 0.37 17.84 -0.27
CA GLU A 56 0.24 16.39 -0.19
C GLU A 56 1.23 15.69 -1.13
N ASP A 57 1.29 16.12 -2.39
CA ASP A 57 2.25 15.60 -3.37
C ASP A 57 3.70 15.83 -2.92
N MET A 58 3.99 17.01 -2.35
CA MET A 58 5.31 17.34 -1.84
C MET A 58 5.70 16.44 -0.66
N ARG A 59 4.78 16.22 0.29
CA ARG A 59 4.99 15.31 1.43
C ARG A 59 5.20 13.87 0.97
N LEU A 60 4.41 13.40 0.01
CA LEU A 60 4.55 12.05 -0.56
C LEU A 60 5.92 11.86 -1.21
N LYS A 61 6.35 12.80 -2.06
CA LYS A 61 7.65 12.78 -2.72
C LYS A 61 8.80 12.80 -1.71
N LYS A 62 8.70 13.66 -0.69
CA LYS A 62 9.70 13.74 0.39
C LYS A 62 9.76 12.43 1.18
N SER A 63 8.62 11.84 1.52
CA SER A 63 8.54 10.55 2.20
C SER A 63 9.23 9.45 1.40
N PHE A 64 8.85 9.30 0.14
CA PHE A 64 9.41 8.29 -0.74
C PHE A 64 10.92 8.46 -0.86
N ARG A 65 11.38 9.70 -1.03
CA ARG A 65 12.81 10.01 -1.17
C ARG A 65 13.59 9.63 0.08
N ASN A 66 13.08 9.98 1.26
CA ASN A 66 13.71 9.61 2.53
C ASN A 66 13.78 8.08 2.70
N LEU A 67 12.71 7.36 2.37
CA LEU A 67 12.69 5.89 2.45
C LEU A 67 13.67 5.26 1.45
N TYR A 68 13.78 5.81 0.24
CA TYR A 68 14.76 5.37 -0.76
C TYR A 68 16.20 5.62 -0.32
N ASP A 69 16.48 6.77 0.31
CA ASP A 69 17.83 7.20 0.70
C ASP A 69 18.28 6.65 2.06
N SER A 70 17.37 6.30 2.95
CA SER A 70 17.71 5.84 4.31
C SER A 70 17.26 4.41 4.62
N GLY A 71 16.42 3.82 3.76
CA GLY A 71 15.72 2.58 4.09
C GLY A 71 14.64 2.78 5.16
N THR A 72 14.24 1.68 5.77
CA THR A 72 13.27 1.60 6.87
C THR A 72 13.87 0.83 8.04
N GLN A 73 13.10 0.66 9.12
CA GLN A 73 13.52 -0.23 10.23
C GLN A 73 13.63 -1.70 9.80
N CYS A 74 12.94 -2.10 8.73
CA CYS A 74 12.91 -3.48 8.26
C CYS A 74 13.71 -3.72 6.97
N ILE A 75 13.94 -2.69 6.16
CA ILE A 75 14.54 -2.81 4.83
C ILE A 75 15.69 -1.81 4.68
N GLU A 76 16.90 -2.32 4.45
CA GLU A 76 18.07 -1.50 4.18
C GLU A 76 17.97 -0.72 2.86
N GLN A 77 18.57 0.46 2.81
CA GLN A 77 18.63 1.35 1.64
C GLN A 77 19.05 0.62 0.35
N ASN A 78 20.09 -0.22 0.42
CA ASN A 78 20.64 -0.91 -0.76
C ASN A 78 19.64 -1.85 -1.43
N ARG A 79 18.63 -2.33 -0.69
CA ARG A 79 17.57 -3.20 -1.22
C ARG A 79 16.59 -2.42 -2.08
N PHE A 80 16.24 -1.19 -1.68
CA PHE A 80 15.45 -0.28 -2.51
C PHE A 80 16.15 0.01 -3.84
N ALA A 81 17.43 0.40 -3.80
CA ALA A 81 18.20 0.74 -4.99
C ALA A 81 18.37 -0.43 -5.96
N ARG A 82 18.38 -1.67 -5.46
CA ARG A 82 18.51 -2.89 -6.27
C ARG A 82 17.28 -3.15 -7.13
N VAL A 83 16.08 -2.98 -6.58
CA VAL A 83 14.84 -3.37 -7.26
C VAL A 83 14.05 -2.21 -7.86
N LEU A 84 14.21 -0.99 -7.33
CA LEU A 84 13.50 0.17 -7.88
C LEU A 84 14.24 0.75 -9.08
N THR A 85 13.49 1.08 -10.14
CA THR A 85 14.04 1.66 -11.38
C THR A 85 14.20 3.18 -11.31
N SER A 86 13.54 3.84 -10.36
CA SER A 86 13.60 5.29 -10.15
C SER A 86 13.86 5.63 -8.69
N LYS A 87 14.57 6.75 -8.46
CA LYS A 87 14.83 7.30 -7.11
C LYS A 87 13.76 8.32 -6.67
N ALA A 88 12.68 8.45 -7.43
CA ALA A 88 11.60 9.38 -7.19
C ALA A 88 10.26 8.74 -7.57
N ILE A 89 9.23 8.99 -6.76
CA ILE A 89 7.87 8.56 -7.06
C ILE A 89 7.26 9.42 -8.16
N LYS A 90 6.59 8.76 -9.12
CA LYS A 90 5.84 9.44 -10.18
C LYS A 90 4.46 9.84 -9.67
N THR A 91 4.09 11.11 -9.78
CA THR A 91 2.70 11.56 -9.53
C THR A 91 2.02 11.92 -10.84
N LYS A 92 0.77 11.48 -11.02
CA LYS A 92 -0.04 11.75 -12.22
C LYS A 92 -1.41 12.29 -11.83
N LEU A 93 -1.88 13.31 -12.54
CA LEU A 93 -3.17 13.94 -12.28
C LEU A 93 -4.33 13.00 -12.67
N LYS A 94 -5.46 13.09 -11.94
CA LYS A 94 -6.68 12.29 -12.22
C LYS A 94 -7.14 12.36 -13.68
N PRO A 95 -7.16 13.54 -14.35
CA PRO A 95 -7.64 13.64 -15.73
C PRO A 95 -6.81 12.83 -16.74
N TYR A 96 -5.60 12.41 -16.39
CA TYR A 96 -4.78 11.57 -17.27
C TYR A 96 -5.25 10.11 -17.35
N ASN A 97 -6.20 9.71 -16.49
CA ASN A 97 -6.90 8.42 -16.57
C ASN A 97 -5.95 7.21 -16.77
N ILE A 98 -4.83 7.21 -16.04
CA ILE A 98 -3.83 6.14 -16.15
C ILE A 98 -4.45 4.82 -15.68
N ALA A 99 -4.54 3.83 -16.56
CA ALA A 99 -5.24 2.57 -16.30
C ALA A 99 -4.77 1.87 -15.00
N GLY A 100 -3.46 1.83 -14.74
CA GLY A 100 -2.92 1.24 -13.52
C GLY A 100 -3.39 1.95 -12.24
N LEU A 101 -3.55 3.28 -12.27
CA LEU A 101 -4.08 4.04 -11.14
C LEU A 101 -5.58 3.81 -10.96
N GLN A 102 -6.36 3.76 -12.05
CA GLN A 102 -7.79 3.46 -11.97
C GLN A 102 -8.05 2.04 -11.45
N LEU A 103 -7.22 1.07 -11.85
CA LEU A 103 -7.26 -0.28 -11.30
C LEU A 103 -6.93 -0.28 -9.81
N ALA A 104 -5.91 0.45 -9.37
CA ALA A 104 -5.57 0.55 -7.95
C ALA A 104 -6.73 1.13 -7.13
N ASP A 105 -7.36 2.20 -7.61
CA ASP A 105 -8.51 2.83 -6.95
C ASP A 105 -9.73 1.89 -6.87
N LEU A 106 -10.03 1.20 -7.97
CA LEU A 106 -11.13 0.22 -8.03
C LEU A 106 -10.94 -0.90 -7.01
N LEU A 107 -9.71 -1.36 -6.81
CA LEU A 107 -9.38 -2.46 -5.91
C LEU A 107 -9.27 -2.03 -4.45
N ALA A 108 -8.95 -0.76 -4.17
CA ALA A 108 -8.68 -0.28 -2.82
C ALA A 108 -9.87 -0.49 -1.87
N HIS A 109 -11.08 -0.10 -2.29
CA HIS A 109 -12.28 -0.23 -1.47
C HIS A 109 -12.69 -1.68 -1.15
N PRO A 110 -12.87 -2.59 -2.14
CA PRO A 110 -13.22 -3.99 -1.86
C PRO A 110 -12.15 -4.70 -1.04
N SER A 111 -10.86 -4.49 -1.35
CA SER A 111 -9.76 -5.09 -0.58
C SER A 111 -9.76 -4.63 0.88
N ARG A 112 -10.00 -3.32 1.12
CA ARG A 112 -10.12 -2.78 2.49
C ARG A 112 -11.30 -3.42 3.23
N ARG A 113 -12.47 -3.47 2.60
CA ARG A 113 -13.70 -4.03 3.22
C ARG A 113 -13.49 -5.49 3.61
N GLU A 114 -12.91 -6.27 2.70
CA GLU A 114 -12.56 -7.66 2.96
C GLU A 114 -11.65 -7.82 4.18
N ILE A 115 -10.53 -7.08 4.24
CA ILE A 115 -9.60 -7.14 5.37
C ILE A 115 -10.31 -6.79 6.68
N LEU A 116 -11.17 -5.77 6.68
CA LEU A 116 -11.93 -5.40 7.89
C LEU A 116 -12.94 -6.47 8.33
N LEU A 117 -13.58 -7.17 7.39
CA LEU A 117 -14.48 -8.29 7.69
C LEU A 117 -13.72 -9.49 8.25
N GLU A 118 -12.62 -9.88 7.62
CA GLU A 118 -11.79 -11.01 8.06
C GLU A 118 -11.21 -10.80 9.46
N ASN A 119 -11.00 -9.54 9.88
CA ASN A 119 -10.52 -9.17 11.21
C ASN A 119 -11.64 -8.79 12.18
N GLY A 120 -12.92 -8.99 11.83
CA GLY A 120 -14.06 -8.72 12.70
C GLY A 120 -14.26 -7.25 13.07
N MET A 121 -13.63 -6.31 12.36
CA MET A 121 -13.71 -4.87 12.65
C MET A 121 -15.00 -4.23 12.15
N ILE A 122 -15.65 -4.86 11.17
CA ILE A 122 -16.97 -4.48 10.68
C ILE A 122 -17.85 -5.73 10.59
N LYS A 123 -19.17 -5.54 10.70
CA LYS A 123 -20.16 -6.60 10.45
C LYS A 123 -20.76 -6.38 9.07
N ASP A 124 -20.91 -7.45 8.31
CA ASP A 124 -21.59 -7.36 7.02
C ASP A 124 -23.09 -7.22 7.22
N THR A 125 -23.63 -6.06 6.85
CA THR A 125 -25.07 -5.78 6.92
C THR A 125 -25.70 -5.69 5.54
N ARG A 126 -24.94 -5.76 4.44
CA ARG A 126 -25.45 -5.61 3.06
C ARG A 126 -24.62 -6.40 2.05
N LYS A 127 -25.30 -7.17 1.18
CA LYS A 127 -24.66 -7.80 0.02
C LYS A 127 -24.18 -6.76 -0.98
N HIS A 128 -22.87 -6.66 -1.19
CA HIS A 128 -22.27 -5.81 -2.22
C HIS A 128 -21.91 -6.63 -3.46
N ILE A 129 -22.90 -6.99 -4.28
CA ILE A 129 -22.77 -7.96 -5.40
C ILE A 129 -21.53 -7.72 -6.27
N PHE A 130 -21.22 -6.47 -6.61
CA PHE A 130 -20.05 -6.14 -7.43
C PHE A 130 -18.72 -6.23 -6.66
N ALA A 131 -18.68 -5.75 -5.41
CA ALA A 131 -17.48 -5.82 -4.59
C ALA A 131 -17.10 -7.27 -4.26
N GLU A 132 -18.09 -8.13 -4.00
CA GLU A 132 -17.86 -9.57 -3.76
C GLU A 132 -17.22 -10.24 -4.99
N LYS A 133 -17.72 -9.96 -6.20
CA LYS A 133 -17.10 -10.46 -7.45
C LYS A 133 -15.64 -10.01 -7.58
N ILE A 134 -15.33 -8.77 -7.21
CA ILE A 134 -13.94 -8.28 -7.21
C ILE A 134 -13.12 -9.05 -6.17
N VAL A 135 -13.64 -9.23 -4.96
CA VAL A 135 -12.98 -9.97 -3.87
C VAL A 135 -12.66 -11.41 -4.29
N GLU A 136 -13.60 -12.10 -4.94
CA GLU A 136 -13.40 -13.44 -5.50
C GLU A 136 -12.23 -13.48 -6.49
N ILE A 137 -12.16 -12.51 -7.41
CA ILE A 137 -11.10 -12.43 -8.43
C ILE A 137 -9.74 -12.14 -7.80
N ILE A 138 -9.67 -11.21 -6.84
CA ILE A 138 -8.39 -10.77 -6.27
C ILE A 138 -7.83 -11.72 -5.21
N GLN A 139 -8.62 -12.68 -4.72
CA GLN A 139 -8.18 -13.64 -3.70
C GLN A 139 -6.85 -14.29 -4.03
N ASN A 140 -6.75 -14.82 -5.25
CA ASN A 140 -5.56 -15.55 -5.69
C ASN A 140 -4.48 -14.61 -6.25
N LYS A 141 -4.73 -13.30 -6.25
CA LYS A 141 -3.80 -12.27 -6.73
C LYS A 141 -3.06 -11.59 -5.59
N TYR A 142 -3.49 -11.74 -4.33
CA TYR A 142 -2.71 -11.25 -3.19
C TYR A 142 -1.33 -11.90 -3.15
N ASN A 143 -0.31 -11.09 -2.84
CA ASN A 143 1.01 -11.62 -2.56
C ASN A 143 0.93 -12.56 -1.35
N GLN A 144 1.63 -13.68 -1.42
CA GLN A 144 1.63 -14.70 -0.37
C GLN A 144 2.96 -15.41 -0.26
N GLN A 145 3.22 -15.98 0.91
CA GLN A 145 4.34 -16.87 1.17
C GLN A 145 3.83 -18.09 1.90
N ASN A 146 4.09 -19.28 1.35
CA ASN A 146 3.63 -20.56 1.88
C ASN A 146 2.11 -20.59 2.14
N GLY A 147 1.31 -20.03 1.22
CA GLY A 147 -0.15 -19.91 1.35
C GLY A 147 -0.64 -18.80 2.29
N ARG A 148 0.24 -18.14 3.05
CA ARG A 148 -0.13 -17.04 3.95
C ARG A 148 -0.16 -15.71 3.19
N LYS A 149 -1.33 -15.06 3.19
CA LYS A 149 -1.55 -13.70 2.61
C LYS A 149 -1.29 -12.58 3.61
N TYR A 150 -1.63 -12.80 4.88
CA TYR A 150 -1.46 -11.80 5.96
C TYR A 150 0.02 -11.57 6.29
N GLY A 151 0.43 -10.30 6.29
CA GLY A 151 1.83 -9.88 6.42
C GLY A 151 2.59 -9.83 5.07
N PHE A 152 1.94 -10.20 3.97
CA PHE A 152 2.54 -10.16 2.63
C PHE A 152 1.68 -9.33 1.68
N GLY A 153 0.52 -9.86 1.29
CA GLY A 153 -0.45 -9.20 0.43
C GLY A 153 -1.54 -8.46 1.20
N LYS A 154 -1.91 -8.92 2.39
CA LYS A 154 -2.89 -8.27 3.27
C LYS A 154 -2.20 -7.76 4.53
N ASN A 155 -2.35 -6.48 4.85
CA ASN A 155 -1.77 -5.88 6.04
C ASN A 155 -2.83 -5.01 6.72
N LEU A 156 -3.17 -5.33 7.96
CA LEU A 156 -3.95 -4.50 8.85
C LEU A 156 -2.99 -3.93 9.89
N LEU A 157 -2.88 -2.61 9.93
CA LEU A 157 -1.99 -1.89 10.81
C LEU A 157 -2.81 -1.14 11.86
N PRO A 158 -2.28 -1.04 13.08
CA PRO A 158 -2.88 -0.20 14.09
C PRO A 158 -2.78 1.26 13.69
#